data_AF-A0A9W7EBY9-F1
#
_entry.id   AF-A0A9W7EBY9-F1
#
_cell.length_a   1.000
_cell.length_b   1.000
_cell.length_c   1.000
_cell.angle_alpha   90.00
_cell.angle_beta   90.00
_cell.angle_gamma   90.00
#
_symmetry.space_group_name_H-M   'P 1'
#
loop_
_entity.id
_entity.type
_entity.pdbx_description
1 polymer ?
#
loop_
_entity_poly.entity_id
_entity_poly.type
_entity_poly.pdbx_seq_one_letter_code
_entity_poly.pdbx_strand_id
1 'polypeptide(L)'
;MLCPNDCSGHGQCLNVKRMATMTSALPLSNVTTYAGYEGTHTWDEDMVYGCVCDSSWTVGLGSGEVQEPEWFGNDCSLRHCPSGNDPRTAANELDCNAKKARWSSEKGRTGNLCHVDCSNRGTCDYRTGKCSCYNGYYGQACDQMDALAKE
;
A
#
# COMPACT_ATOMS: atom_id res chain seq x y z
N MET A 1 20.10 15.25 7.44
CA MET A 1 19.62 14.42 6.32
C MET A 1 19.27 13.07 6.90
N LEU A 2 18.06 12.95 7.44
CA LEU A 2 17.58 11.72 8.05
C LEU A 2 16.09 11.64 7.76
N CYS A 3 15.66 10.54 7.15
CA CYS A 3 14.26 10.22 7.16
C CYS A 3 13.82 9.97 8.61
N PRO A 4 12.56 10.27 8.95
CA PRO A 4 12.07 10.03 10.30
C PRO A 4 12.29 8.56 10.69
N ASN A 5 12.79 8.32 11.90
CA ASN A 5 13.08 6.99 12.46
C ASN A 5 13.91 6.04 11.57
N ASP A 6 14.70 6.58 10.63
CA ASP A 6 15.46 5.78 9.66
C ASP A 6 14.58 4.77 8.90
N CYS A 7 13.39 5.22 8.49
CA CYS A 7 12.37 4.38 7.85
C CYS A 7 11.99 3.14 8.67
N SER A 8 12.15 3.21 10.00
CA SER A 8 11.82 2.16 10.98
C SER A 8 12.43 0.79 10.67
N GLY A 9 13.49 0.73 9.85
CA GLY A 9 14.05 -0.53 9.36
C GLY A 9 13.19 -1.28 8.33
N HIS A 10 12.17 -0.63 7.77
CA HIS A 10 11.22 -1.17 6.80
C HIS A 10 11.16 -0.34 5.51
N GLY A 11 12.27 0.28 5.14
CA GLY A 11 12.37 1.02 3.89
C GLY A 11 13.73 1.64 3.65
N GLN A 12 13.84 2.32 2.52
CA GLN A 12 15.05 3.03 2.10
C GLN A 12 14.84 4.54 2.20
N CYS A 13 15.74 5.22 2.91
CA CYS A 13 15.76 6.68 2.97
C CYS A 13 16.40 7.26 1.72
N LEU A 14 15.62 7.98 0.91
CA LEU A 14 16.05 8.49 -0.39
C LEU A 14 15.61 9.95 -0.55
N ASN A 15 16.36 10.73 -1.33
CA ASN A 15 15.96 12.07 -1.70
C ASN A 15 14.92 12.04 -2.84
N VAL A 16 14.18 13.14 -3.00
CA VAL A 16 13.11 13.24 -4.01
C VAL A 16 13.64 13.05 -5.43
N LYS A 17 14.85 13.56 -5.74
CA LYS A 17 15.52 13.34 -7.03
C LYS A 17 15.61 11.86 -7.40
N ARG A 18 16.04 11.03 -6.46
CA ARG A 18 16.19 9.58 -6.67
C ARG A 18 14.84 8.88 -6.69
N MET A 19 13.94 9.22 -5.77
CA MET A 19 12.59 8.64 -5.71
C MET A 19 11.81 8.84 -7.01
N ALA A 20 11.88 10.01 -7.64
CA ALA A 20 11.13 10.30 -8.87
C ALA A 20 11.39 9.26 -9.98
N THR A 21 12.64 8.81 -10.10
CA THR A 21 13.06 7.85 -11.12
C THR A 21 12.82 6.37 -10.76
N MET A 22 12.39 6.08 -9.54
CA MET A 22 12.26 4.72 -9.04
C MET A 22 10.83 4.21 -9.18
N THR A 23 10.67 3.10 -9.91
CA THR A 23 9.38 2.40 -10.00
C THR A 23 8.92 1.89 -8.64
N SER A 24 9.81 1.53 -7.72
CA SER A 24 9.44 1.14 -6.36
C SER A 24 8.94 2.30 -5.50
N ALA A 25 9.29 3.55 -5.82
CA ALA A 25 8.76 4.73 -5.14
C ALA A 25 7.42 5.20 -5.72
N LEU A 26 7.20 4.94 -7.02
CA LEU A 26 5.97 5.27 -7.75
C LEU A 26 5.39 4.06 -8.48
N PRO A 27 5.06 2.94 -7.78
CA PRO A 27 4.69 1.68 -8.44
C PRO A 27 3.32 1.72 -9.14
N LEU A 28 2.50 2.71 -8.82
CA LEU A 28 1.14 2.85 -9.30
C LEU A 28 1.00 3.91 -10.41
N SER A 29 2.10 4.50 -10.86
CA SER A 29 2.10 5.52 -11.91
C SER A 29 3.31 5.37 -12.81
N ASN A 30 3.31 6.03 -13.96
CA ASN A 30 4.53 6.16 -14.73
C ASN A 30 5.55 6.96 -13.93
N VAL A 31 6.81 6.51 -13.92
CA VAL A 31 7.91 7.26 -13.31
C VAL A 31 8.01 8.63 -13.97
N THR A 32 8.14 9.66 -13.14
CA THR A 32 8.37 11.02 -13.59
C THR A 32 9.82 11.39 -13.31
N THR A 33 10.26 12.54 -13.80
CA THR A 33 11.57 13.07 -13.42
C THR A 33 11.34 14.35 -12.64
N TYR A 34 12.10 14.52 -11.57
CA TYR A 34 12.27 15.82 -10.96
C TYR A 34 13.15 16.63 -11.91
N ALA A 35 12.53 17.46 -12.76
CA ALA A 35 13.18 18.07 -13.91
C ALA A 35 13.05 19.59 -13.88
N GLY A 36 14.16 20.28 -14.20
CA GLY A 36 14.24 21.73 -14.19
C GLY A 36 15.68 22.20 -13.95
N TYR A 37 15.90 23.51 -13.96
CA TYR A 37 17.20 24.06 -13.59
C TYR A 37 17.36 24.00 -12.07
N GLU A 38 18.41 23.31 -11.60
CA GLU A 38 18.69 23.04 -10.18
C GLU A 38 18.74 24.30 -9.31
N GLY A 39 19.06 25.47 -9.89
CA GLY A 39 19.11 26.74 -9.16
C GLY A 39 17.80 27.54 -9.08
N THR A 40 16.71 27.08 -9.70
CA THR A 40 15.44 27.86 -9.75
C THR A 40 14.18 27.01 -9.58
N HIS A 41 14.12 25.82 -10.18
CA HIS A 41 12.91 24.99 -10.21
C HIS A 41 13.00 23.72 -9.38
N THR A 42 14.21 23.17 -9.18
CA THR A 42 14.43 21.91 -8.46
C THR A 42 15.43 22.05 -7.31
N TRP A 43 15.49 23.24 -6.69
CA TRP A 43 16.44 23.57 -5.62
C TRP A 43 16.35 22.64 -4.39
N ASP A 44 15.22 21.95 -4.21
CA ASP A 44 14.92 21.06 -3.09
C ASP A 44 15.13 19.57 -3.40
N GLU A 45 15.57 19.24 -4.62
CA GLU A 45 15.63 17.86 -5.11
C GLU A 45 16.56 16.95 -4.30
N ASP A 46 17.64 17.53 -3.75
CA ASP A 46 18.61 16.86 -2.88
C ASP A 46 18.41 17.21 -1.39
N MET A 47 17.40 18.03 -1.08
CA MET A 47 17.15 18.53 0.28
C MET A 47 15.97 17.84 0.96
N VAL A 48 15.00 17.36 0.18
CA VAL A 48 13.83 16.64 0.69
C VAL A 48 14.10 15.14 0.62
N TYR A 49 13.89 14.46 1.76
CA TYR A 49 14.06 13.02 1.90
C TYR A 49 12.73 12.37 2.32
N GLY A 50 12.51 11.15 1.84
CA GLY A 50 11.37 10.31 2.19
C GLY A 50 11.76 8.84 2.24
N CYS A 51 10.87 8.03 2.81
CA CYS A 51 11.02 6.59 2.87
C CYS A 51 10.29 5.92 1.71
N VAL A 52 10.99 5.04 1.00
CA VAL A 52 10.38 4.04 0.12
C VAL A 52 10.26 2.75 0.91
N CYS A 53 9.03 2.40 1.27
CA CYS A 53 8.76 1.29 2.18
C CYS A 53 8.88 -0.08 1.51
N ASP A 54 9.35 -1.05 2.28
CA ASP A 54 9.52 -2.43 1.84
C ASP A 54 8.17 -3.16 1.74
N SER A 55 8.12 -4.16 0.86
CA SER A 55 6.95 -5.02 0.70
C SER A 55 7.37 -6.44 0.35
N SER A 56 6.80 -7.44 1.04
CA SER A 56 7.01 -8.85 0.70
C SER A 56 6.26 -9.30 -0.56
N TRP A 57 5.31 -8.50 -1.06
CA TRP A 57 4.63 -8.71 -2.34
C TRP A 57 4.93 -7.59 -3.32
N THR A 58 4.81 -7.90 -4.61
CA THR A 58 5.01 -6.93 -5.69
C THR A 58 3.88 -5.91 -5.69
N VAL A 59 4.25 -4.63 -5.60
CA VAL A 59 3.31 -3.51 -5.66
C VAL A 59 3.23 -3.00 -7.09
N GLY A 60 2.02 -2.81 -7.60
CA GLY A 60 1.83 -2.32 -8.97
C GLY A 60 0.42 -2.55 -9.52
N LEU A 61 0.30 -2.42 -10.84
CA LEU A 61 -0.96 -2.46 -11.59
C LEU A 61 -1.08 -3.67 -12.52
N GLY A 62 -0.06 -4.52 -12.58
CA GLY A 62 0.01 -5.75 -13.36
C GLY A 62 -0.73 -6.92 -12.72
N SER A 63 -0.77 -8.03 -13.47
CA SER A 63 -1.37 -9.28 -12.99
C SER A 63 -0.59 -9.84 -11.81
N GLY A 64 -1.29 -10.15 -10.71
CA GLY A 64 -0.69 -10.67 -9.47
C GLY A 64 0.00 -9.61 -8.61
N GLU A 65 0.07 -8.36 -9.07
CA GLU A 65 0.56 -7.22 -8.28
C GLU A 65 -0.56 -6.65 -7.42
N VAL A 66 -0.20 -6.07 -6.27
CA VAL A 66 -1.14 -5.47 -5.32
C VAL A 66 -1.04 -3.95 -5.36
N GLN A 67 -2.16 -3.24 -5.27
CA GLN A 67 -2.17 -1.77 -5.35
C GLN A 67 -1.69 -1.04 -4.08
N GLU A 68 -1.30 -1.75 -3.01
CA GLU A 68 -0.80 -1.19 -1.76
C GLU A 68 0.41 -2.01 -1.27
N PRO A 69 1.43 -1.39 -0.66
CA PRO A 69 2.58 -2.07 -0.08
C PRO A 69 2.27 -2.76 1.26
N GLU A 70 3.19 -3.59 1.76
CA GLU A 70 3.09 -4.15 3.12
C GLU A 70 3.32 -3.11 4.20
N TRP A 71 4.43 -2.36 4.09
CA TRP A 71 4.78 -1.28 5.01
C TRP A 71 4.42 0.07 4.41
N PHE A 72 3.92 0.97 5.24
CA PHE A 72 3.48 2.30 4.84
C PHE A 72 3.62 3.33 5.96
N GLY A 73 3.24 4.57 5.67
CA GLY A 73 3.45 5.72 6.55
C GLY A 73 4.71 6.49 6.18
N ASN A 74 4.93 7.62 6.85
CA ASN A 74 6.03 8.52 6.50
C ASN A 74 7.42 7.93 6.82
N ASP A 75 7.48 6.96 7.73
CA ASP A 75 8.68 6.29 8.21
C ASP A 75 8.56 4.77 8.16
N CYS A 76 7.62 4.23 7.37
CA CYS A 76 7.38 2.79 7.24
C CYS A 76 7.14 2.04 8.57
N SER A 77 6.65 2.75 9.60
CA SER A 77 6.33 2.15 10.91
C SER A 77 4.98 1.44 10.96
N LEU A 78 4.13 1.63 9.95
CA LEU A 78 2.80 1.04 9.87
C LEU A 78 2.79 -0.09 8.85
N ARG A 79 1.99 -1.11 9.12
CA ARG A 79 1.87 -2.32 8.32
C ARG A 79 0.42 -2.61 7.99
N HIS A 80 0.13 -2.82 6.72
CA HIS A 80 -1.17 -3.31 6.28
C HIS A 80 -1.47 -4.69 6.88
N CYS A 81 -2.73 -4.91 7.21
CA CYS A 81 -3.21 -6.16 7.77
C CYS A 81 -3.37 -7.24 6.68
N PRO A 82 -3.61 -8.50 7.06
CA PRO A 82 -3.99 -9.52 6.09
C PRO A 82 -5.21 -9.08 5.28
N SER A 83 -5.08 -9.21 3.96
CA SER A 83 -6.15 -8.92 3.02
C SER A 83 -7.03 -10.14 2.80
N GLY A 84 -8.32 -9.93 2.60
CA GLY A 84 -9.27 -10.99 2.26
C GLY A 84 -10.54 -10.42 1.63
N ASN A 85 -11.36 -11.32 1.09
CA ASN A 85 -12.64 -10.95 0.47
C ASN A 85 -13.71 -10.84 1.55
N ASP A 86 -14.65 -9.90 1.43
CA ASP A 86 -15.73 -9.80 2.41
C ASP A 86 -16.68 -11.00 2.25
N PRO A 87 -16.81 -11.90 3.24
CA PRO A 87 -17.62 -13.09 3.08
C PRO A 87 -19.12 -12.77 2.95
N ARG A 88 -19.56 -11.54 3.22
CA ARG A 88 -20.97 -11.12 3.15
C ARG A 88 -21.39 -10.60 1.79
N THR A 89 -20.43 -10.35 0.89
CA THR A 89 -20.72 -9.84 -0.45
C THR A 89 -20.50 -10.96 -1.46
N ALA A 90 -21.22 -10.90 -2.58
CA ALA A 90 -20.93 -11.76 -3.72
C ALA A 90 -19.81 -11.18 -4.61
N ALA A 91 -19.35 -9.96 -4.31
CA ALA A 91 -18.31 -9.31 -5.08
C ALA A 91 -16.94 -9.87 -4.68
N ASN A 92 -15.98 -9.75 -5.59
CA ASN A 92 -14.57 -9.98 -5.28
C ASN A 92 -13.91 -8.61 -5.05
N GLU A 93 -13.83 -8.17 -3.81
CA GLU A 93 -13.15 -6.94 -3.43
C GLU A 93 -11.64 -7.00 -3.63
N LEU A 94 -11.08 -8.19 -3.85
CA LEU A 94 -9.66 -8.37 -4.20
C LEU A 94 -9.39 -8.20 -5.70
N ASP A 95 -10.41 -8.14 -6.56
CA ASP A 95 -10.23 -7.88 -8.00
C ASP A 95 -10.14 -6.38 -8.29
N CYS A 96 -8.93 -5.92 -8.59
CA CYS A 96 -8.63 -4.54 -8.94
C CYS A 96 -8.57 -4.28 -10.45
N ASN A 97 -9.06 -5.20 -11.29
CA ASN A 97 -9.17 -4.97 -12.72
C ASN A 97 -10.02 -3.73 -13.03
N ALA A 98 -9.44 -2.80 -13.79
CA ALA A 98 -10.02 -1.51 -14.16
C ALA A 98 -10.43 -0.62 -12.98
N LYS A 99 -10.04 -0.98 -11.74
CA LYS A 99 -10.21 -0.16 -10.54
C LYS A 99 -9.03 0.81 -10.44
N LYS A 100 -9.34 2.06 -10.08
CA LYS A 100 -8.32 3.07 -9.83
C LYS A 100 -7.59 2.78 -8.54
N ALA A 101 -6.27 2.90 -8.54
CA ALA A 101 -5.51 2.86 -7.30
C ALA A 101 -5.72 4.14 -6.49
N ARG A 102 -5.73 4.02 -5.16
CA ARG A 102 -6.13 5.10 -4.23
C ARG A 102 -5.31 6.39 -4.43
N TRP A 103 -4.06 6.25 -4.84
CA TRP A 103 -3.10 7.35 -5.01
C TRP A 103 -2.62 7.53 -6.46
N SER A 104 -3.39 7.02 -7.43
CA SER A 104 -3.04 7.13 -8.85
C SER A 104 -4.26 7.43 -9.71
N SER A 105 -4.02 8.11 -10.83
CA SER A 105 -4.99 8.21 -11.93
C SER A 105 -5.13 6.91 -12.73
N GLU A 106 -4.13 6.02 -12.62
CA GLU A 106 -4.04 4.78 -13.35
C GLU A 106 -4.96 3.70 -12.77
N LYS A 107 -5.31 2.72 -13.61
CA LYS A 107 -6.17 1.59 -13.27
C LYS A 107 -5.40 0.28 -13.31
N GLY A 108 -5.80 -0.66 -12.45
CA GLY A 108 -5.30 -2.03 -12.49
C GLY A 108 -5.59 -2.70 -13.83
N ARG A 109 -4.62 -3.46 -14.34
CA ARG A 109 -4.77 -4.32 -15.53
C ARG A 109 -5.47 -5.63 -15.12
N THR A 110 -5.84 -6.44 -16.10
CA THR A 110 -6.40 -7.78 -15.85
C THR A 110 -5.49 -8.59 -14.92
N GLY A 111 -6.08 -9.12 -13.84
CA GLY A 111 -5.39 -9.92 -12.84
C GLY A 111 -4.74 -9.11 -11.71
N ASN A 112 -4.85 -7.79 -11.70
CA ASN A 112 -4.34 -6.95 -10.62
C ASN A 112 -5.20 -7.07 -9.35
N LEU A 113 -4.55 -6.98 -8.19
CA LEU A 113 -5.16 -7.28 -6.89
C LEU A 113 -5.33 -6.02 -6.04
N CYS A 114 -6.50 -5.91 -5.41
CA CYS A 114 -6.72 -4.92 -4.36
C CYS A 114 -6.20 -5.43 -3.02
N HIS A 115 -5.93 -4.51 -2.10
CA HIS A 115 -5.68 -4.81 -0.71
C HIS A 115 -6.88 -4.36 0.14
N VAL A 116 -7.44 -5.27 0.93
CA VAL A 116 -8.63 -5.03 1.75
C VAL A 116 -8.33 -5.50 3.17
N ASP A 117 -7.88 -4.57 4.00
CA ASP A 117 -7.54 -4.83 5.39
C ASP A 117 -8.70 -5.54 6.11
N CYS A 118 -8.39 -6.70 6.68
CA CYS A 118 -9.33 -7.47 7.50
C CYS A 118 -10.68 -7.76 6.80
N SER A 119 -10.68 -7.88 5.47
CA SER A 119 -11.87 -8.22 4.67
C SER A 119 -13.08 -7.33 4.93
N ASN A 120 -12.88 -6.09 5.38
CA ASN A 120 -13.92 -5.19 5.90
C ASN A 120 -14.73 -5.73 7.10
N ARG A 121 -14.27 -6.81 7.74
CA ARG A 121 -14.91 -7.53 8.85
C ARG A 121 -14.07 -7.56 10.12
N GLY A 122 -13.13 -6.63 10.24
CA GLY A 122 -12.40 -6.38 11.46
C GLY A 122 -11.78 -4.99 11.49
N THR A 123 -11.21 -4.65 12.63
CA THR A 123 -10.37 -3.45 12.77
C THR A 123 -8.90 -3.86 12.66
N CYS A 124 -8.13 -3.15 11.83
CA CYS A 124 -6.69 -3.35 11.72
C CYS A 124 -5.92 -2.54 12.77
N ASP A 125 -5.06 -3.21 13.54
CA ASP A 125 -3.98 -2.52 14.27
C ASP A 125 -2.76 -2.39 13.35
N TYR A 126 -2.64 -1.25 12.69
CA TYR A 126 -1.57 -0.99 11.73
C TYR A 126 -0.16 -0.99 12.34
N ARG A 127 -0.01 -0.88 13.66
CA ARG A 127 1.33 -1.00 14.29
C ARG A 127 1.81 -2.45 14.33
N THR A 128 0.88 -3.40 14.36
CA THR A 128 1.18 -4.83 14.43
C THR A 128 0.84 -5.60 13.16
N GLY A 129 0.04 -5.00 12.26
CA GLY A 129 -0.49 -5.65 11.06
C GLY A 129 -1.45 -6.80 11.41
N LYS A 130 -2.19 -6.70 12.53
CA LYS A 130 -3.12 -7.74 12.99
C LYS A 130 -4.56 -7.27 13.01
N CYS A 131 -5.45 -8.13 12.54
CA CYS A 131 -6.88 -7.90 12.56
C CYS A 131 -7.51 -8.30 13.90
N SER A 132 -8.40 -7.45 14.39
CA SER A 132 -9.39 -7.78 15.41
C SER A 132 -10.75 -7.94 14.75
N CYS A 133 -11.20 -9.17 14.54
CA CYS A 133 -12.43 -9.46 13.81
C CYS A 133 -13.69 -9.04 14.57
N TYR A 134 -14.69 -8.57 13.83
CA TYR A 134 -16.02 -8.31 14.37
C TYR A 134 -16.71 -9.62 14.74
N ASN A 135 -17.76 -9.52 15.57
CA ASN A 135 -18.47 -10.69 16.07
C ASN A 135 -19.01 -11.57 14.92
N GLY A 136 -18.77 -12.87 15.00
CA GLY A 136 -19.14 -13.86 13.99
C GLY A 136 -18.17 -13.99 12.80
N TYR A 137 -17.09 -13.19 12.77
CA TYR A 137 -16.04 -13.30 11.76
C TYR A 137 -14.74 -13.80 12.37
N TYR A 138 -13.98 -14.58 11.59
CA TYR A 138 -12.72 -15.17 12.03
C TYR A 138 -11.77 -15.39 10.86
N GLY A 139 -10.59 -15.92 11.15
CA GLY A 139 -9.46 -15.99 10.20
C GLY A 139 -8.48 -14.84 10.42
N GLN A 140 -7.30 -14.92 9.80
CA GLN A 140 -6.28 -13.88 9.94
C GLN A 140 -6.71 -12.55 9.30
N ALA A 141 -7.53 -12.63 8.26
CA ALA A 141 -8.10 -11.49 7.55
C ALA A 141 -9.58 -11.27 7.86
N CYS A 142 -10.18 -11.97 8.82
CA CYS A 142 -11.63 -11.91 9.08
C CYS A 142 -12.51 -12.26 7.86
N ASP A 143 -11.97 -13.08 6.95
CA ASP A 143 -12.56 -13.49 5.67
C ASP A 143 -13.51 -14.69 5.81
N GLN A 144 -13.66 -15.23 7.02
CA GLN A 144 -14.50 -16.39 7.30
C GLN A 144 -15.64 -15.97 8.23
N MET A 145 -16.83 -16.54 8.01
CA MET A 145 -18.00 -16.30 8.86
C MET A 145 -18.44 -17.59 9.57
N ASP A 146 -18.88 -17.46 10.81
CA ASP A 146 -19.55 -18.54 11.53
C ASP A 146 -21.07 -18.45 11.33
N ALA A 147 -21.80 -19.44 11.85
CA ALA A 147 -23.27 -19.45 11.80
C ALA A 147 -23.92 -18.34 12.66
N LEU A 148 -23.13 -17.61 13.46
CA LEU A 148 -23.55 -16.55 14.37
C LEU A 148 -23.29 -15.14 13.82
N ALA A 149 -22.68 -15.02 12.63
CA ALA A 149 -22.49 -13.76 11.92
C ALA A 149 -23.83 -13.10 11.56
N LYS A 150 -24.36 -12.33 12.51
CA LYS A 150 -25.61 -11.57 12.34
C LYS A 150 -25.35 -10.24 11.64
N GLU A 151 -26.38 -9.77 10.93
CA GLU A 151 -26.44 -8.46 10.23
C GLU A 151 -26.20 -7.26 11.15
#